data_AF-A0AAW5ZU63-F1
#
_entry.id   AF-A0AAW5ZU63-F1
#
_cell.length_a   1.000
_cell.length_b   1.000
_cell.length_c   1.000
_cell.angle_alpha   90.00
_cell.angle_beta   90.00
_cell.angle_gamma   90.00
#
_symmetry.space_group_name_H-M   'P 1'
#
loop_
_entity.id
_entity.type
_entity.pdbx_description
1 polymer ?
#
loop_
_entity_poly.entity_id
_entity_poly.type
_entity_poly.pdbx_seq_one_letter_code
_entity_poly.pdbx_strand_id
1 'polypeptide(L)'
;MAVFVIEDASHAEWQGEFRQLDDALAELRRRAASAWDSAPNRPPCSRWETCRREYTVIEFDDRAHPWRERSRTLMLTVDAAGPIWHVPA
;
A
#
# COMPACT_ATOMS: atom_id res chain seq x y z
N MET A 1 11.26 -17.15 1.20
CA MET A 1 10.90 -16.68 -0.15
C MET A 1 10.41 -15.26 0.04
N ALA A 2 10.38 -14.44 -1.01
CA ALA A 2 9.86 -13.10 -0.86
C ALA A 2 8.32 -13.13 -0.94
N VAL A 3 7.67 -12.41 -0.02
CA VAL A 3 6.26 -12.02 -0.12
C VAL A 3 6.22 -10.51 -0.02
N PHE A 4 5.39 -9.88 -0.84
CA PHE A 4 5.20 -8.44 -0.85
C PHE A 4 3.81 -8.12 -0.31
N VAL A 5 3.72 -7.29 0.71
CA VAL A 5 2.44 -6.86 1.29
C VAL A 5 2.25 -5.38 0.98
N ILE A 6 1.06 -5.01 0.51
CA ILE A 6 0.67 -3.59 0.48
C ILE A 6 0.04 -3.29 1.83
N GLU A 7 0.65 -2.38 2.58
CA GLU A 7 0.11 -1.86 3.84
C GLU A 7 -0.39 -0.43 3.61
N ASP A 8 -1.56 -0.10 4.13
CA ASP A 8 -1.90 1.29 4.42
C ASP A 8 -1.28 1.68 5.76
N ALA A 9 -0.12 2.34 5.70
CA ALA A 9 0.69 2.67 6.86
C ALA A 9 -0.02 3.66 7.81
N SER A 10 -0.88 4.53 7.26
CA SER A 10 -1.66 5.49 8.07
C SER A 10 -2.70 4.80 8.97
N HIS A 11 -3.10 3.57 8.63
CA HIS A 11 -4.16 2.84 9.32
C HIS A 11 -3.73 1.45 9.83
N ALA A 12 -2.45 1.09 9.68
CA ALA A 12 -1.89 -0.22 10.03
C ALA A 12 -2.71 -1.39 9.45
N GLU A 13 -3.15 -1.25 8.20
CA GLU A 13 -4.03 -2.21 7.52
C GLU A 13 -3.31 -2.88 6.36
N TRP A 14 -3.26 -4.20 6.35
CA TRP A 14 -2.77 -4.96 5.20
C TRP A 14 -3.85 -5.05 4.12
N GLN A 15 -3.48 -4.71 2.90
CA GLN A 15 -4.36 -4.62 1.74
C GLN A 15 -3.84 -5.45 0.57
N GLY A 16 -3.60 -6.72 0.84
CA GLY A 16 -3.19 -7.71 -0.16
C GLY A 16 -1.75 -8.18 0.03
N GLU A 17 -1.55 -9.44 -0.38
CA GLU A 17 -0.28 -10.14 -0.33
C GLU A 17 0.04 -10.66 -1.74
N PHE A 18 1.28 -10.48 -2.17
CA PHE A 18 1.71 -10.73 -3.55
C PHE A 18 3.00 -11.56 -3.55
N ARG A 19 3.16 -12.41 -4.55
CA ARG A 19 4.36 -13.25 -4.72
C ARG A 19 5.45 -12.56 -5.55
N GLN A 20 5.10 -11.51 -6.28
CA GLN A 20 6.03 -10.73 -7.09
C GLN A 20 5.84 -9.24 -6.80
N LEU A 21 6.94 -8.48 -6.81
CA LEU A 21 6.89 -7.03 -6.65
C LEU A 21 6.05 -6.38 -7.74
N ASP A 22 6.16 -6.87 -8.98
CA ASP A 22 5.42 -6.34 -10.12
C ASP A 22 3.89 -6.45 -9.96
N ASP A 23 3.40 -7.51 -9.30
CA ASP A 23 1.97 -7.66 -9.01
C ASP A 23 1.50 -6.61 -7.99
N ALA A 24 2.30 -6.38 -6.94
CA ALA A 24 2.03 -5.33 -5.96
C ALA A 24 2.04 -3.94 -6.61
N LEU A 25 3.00 -3.67 -7.50
CA LEU A 25 3.07 -2.40 -8.24
C LEU A 25 1.91 -2.25 -9.24
N ALA A 26 1.48 -3.32 -9.90
CA ALA A 26 0.32 -3.32 -10.78
C ALA A 26 -0.96 -2.98 -10.01
N GLU A 27 -1.11 -3.54 -8.80
CA GLU A 27 -2.22 -3.20 -7.91
C GLU A 27 -2.18 -1.71 -7.49
N LEU A 28 -1.02 -1.17 -7.13
CA LEU A 28 -0.89 0.26 -6.82
C LEU A 28 -1.24 1.14 -8.03
N ARG A 29 -0.87 0.73 -9.25
CA ARG A 29 -1.25 1.45 -10.48
C ARG A 29 -2.77 1.45 -10.67
N ARG A 30 -3.43 0.32 -10.43
CA ARG A 30 -4.90 0.23 -10.45
C ARG A 30 -5.53 1.16 -9.42
N ARG A 31 -4.98 1.21 -8.20
CA ARG A 31 -5.45 2.11 -7.12
C ARG A 31 -5.26 3.57 -7.47
N ALA A 32 -4.11 3.95 -8.02
CA ALA A 32 -3.87 5.32 -8.48
C ALA A 32 -4.85 5.77 -9.57
N ALA A 33 -5.34 4.84 -10.41
CA ALA A 33 -6.36 5.12 -11.42
C ALA A 33 -7.80 5.09 -10.89
N SER A 34 -8.02 4.66 -9.64
CA SER A 34 -9.35 4.57 -9.03
C SER A 34 -9.71 5.86 -8.27
N ALA A 35 -11.01 6.15 -8.15
CA ALA A 35 -11.48 7.29 -7.39
C ALA A 35 -11.05 7.19 -5.91
N TRP A 36 -10.67 8.32 -5.31
CA TRP A 36 -10.17 8.38 -3.93
C TRP A 36 -11.28 8.09 -2.90
N ASP A 37 -12.53 8.43 -3.22
CA ASP A 37 -13.72 8.31 -2.37
C ASP A 37 -14.36 6.92 -2.42
N SER A 38 -13.74 6.00 -3.15
CA SER A 38 -14.22 4.65 -3.39
C SER A 38 -13.20 3.63 -2.88
N ALA A 39 -13.67 2.45 -2.49
CA ALA A 39 -12.76 1.38 -2.10
C ALA A 39 -11.83 1.01 -3.29
N PRO A 40 -10.54 0.69 -3.04
CA PRO A 40 -9.88 0.61 -1.73
C PRO A 40 -9.34 1.95 -1.20
N ASN A 41 -9.38 3.02 -1.99
CA ASN A 41 -8.76 4.31 -1.64
C ASN A 41 -9.45 5.05 -0.51
N ARG A 42 -10.77 4.89 -0.32
CA ARG A 42 -11.48 5.53 0.77
C ARG A 42 -10.96 5.06 2.14
N PRO A 43 -10.40 5.94 2.99
CA PRO A 43 -9.95 5.58 4.33
C PRO A 43 -11.10 5.08 5.22
N PRO A 44 -10.82 4.23 6.23
CA PRO A 44 -11.85 3.73 7.16
C PRO A 44 -12.29 4.78 8.21
N CYS A 45 -11.64 5.95 8.24
CA CYS A 45 -11.91 7.02 9.18
C CYS A 45 -13.30 7.64 9.00
N SER A 46 -13.93 8.07 10.10
CA SER A 46 -15.23 8.76 10.06
C SER A 46 -15.18 10.13 9.35
N ARG A 47 -14.01 10.79 9.34
CA ARG A 47 -13.69 11.99 8.54
C ARG A 47 -12.73 11.64 7.41
N TRP A 48 -13.11 10.63 6.62
CA TRP A 48 -12.29 10.13 5.50
C TRP A 48 -11.98 11.22 4.48
N GLU A 49 -12.81 12.27 4.39
CA GLU A 49 -12.67 13.35 3.40
C GLU A 49 -11.41 14.19 3.58
N THR A 50 -10.88 14.25 4.80
CA THR A 50 -9.64 14.94 5.14
C THR A 50 -8.49 13.97 5.44
N CYS A 51 -8.71 12.68 5.20
CA CYS A 51 -7.77 11.61 5.46
C CYS A 51 -7.12 11.16 4.14
N ARG A 52 -6.05 10.39 4.25
CA ARG A 52 -5.29 9.85 3.13
C ARG A 52 -4.92 8.40 3.39
N ARG A 53 -4.66 7.64 2.33
CA ARG A 53 -4.01 6.32 2.44
C ARG A 53 -2.56 6.43 2.02
N GLU A 54 -1.69 5.77 2.77
CA GLU A 54 -0.25 5.70 2.52
C GLU A 54 0.14 4.27 2.21
N TYR A 55 0.05 3.92 0.93
CA TYR A 55 0.35 2.57 0.47
C TYR A 55 1.85 2.33 0.43
N THR A 56 2.28 1.51 1.36
CA THR A 56 3.65 1.05 1.55
C THR A 56 3.75 -0.38 1.05
N VAL A 57 4.79 -0.68 0.26
CA VAL A 57 5.12 -2.06 -0.09
C VAL A 57 6.16 -2.56 0.90
N ILE A 58 5.85 -3.67 1.56
CA ILE A 58 6.73 -4.33 2.51
C ILE A 58 7.17 -5.67 1.92
N GLU A 59 8.47 -5.89 1.79
CA GLU A 59 9.02 -7.19 1.44
C GLU A 59 9.30 -7.99 2.71
N PHE A 60 8.77 -9.20 2.79
CA PHE A 60 9.06 -10.16 3.85
C PHE A 60 9.86 -11.36 3.34
N ASP A 61 10.76 -11.89 4.17
CA ASP A 61 11.21 -13.27 4.06
C ASP A 61 10.22 -14.21 4.76
N ASP A 62 9.43 -14.93 3.97
CA ASP A 62 8.43 -15.87 4.47
C ASP A 62 9.02 -17.22 4.95
N ARG A 63 10.34 -17.42 4.84
CA ARG A 63 11.03 -18.62 5.36
C ARG A 63 11.32 -18.55 6.86
N ALA A 64 11.32 -17.36 7.45
CA ALA A 64 11.48 -17.16 8.88
C ALA A 64 10.12 -17.27 9.57
N HIS A 65 10.08 -17.76 10.82
CA HIS A 65 8.89 -17.73 11.66
C HIS A 65 9.19 -17.02 12.99
N PRO A 66 8.60 -15.84 13.25
CA PRO A 66 7.72 -15.07 12.35
C PRO A 66 8.44 -14.58 11.08
N TRP A 67 7.68 -14.20 10.05
CA TRP A 67 8.24 -13.62 8.83
C TRP A 67 9.13 -12.44 9.16
N ARG A 68 10.26 -12.32 8.46
CA ARG A 68 11.22 -11.25 8.69
C ARG A 68 11.05 -10.14 7.65
N GLU A 69 10.76 -8.92 8.09
CA GLU A 69 10.76 -7.75 7.20
C GLU A 69 12.17 -7.55 6.60
N ARG A 70 12.24 -7.43 5.28
CA ARG A 70 13.47 -7.18 4.51
C ARG A 70 13.56 -5.73 4.09
N SER A 71 12.45 -5.17 3.61
CA SER A 71 12.37 -3.79 3.17
C SER A 71 10.95 -3.25 3.33
N ARG A 72 10.85 -1.93 3.41
CA ARG A 72 9.59 -1.18 3.50
C ARG A 72 9.76 0.10 2.71
N THR A 73 8.83 0.39 1.81
CA THR A 73 8.92 1.57 0.95
C THR A 73 7.55 2.16 0.72
N LEU A 74 7.38 3.44 1.08
CA LEU A 74 6.20 4.21 0.71
C LEU A 74 6.22 4.40 -0.81
N MET A 75 5.19 3.93 -1.50
CA MET A 75 5.13 3.94 -2.97
C MET A 75 4.06 4.90 -3.48
N LEU A 76 2.91 4.98 -2.81
CA LEU A 76 1.76 5.76 -3.27
C LEU A 76 1.01 6.36 -2.08
N THR A 77 0.76 7.67 -2.13
CA THR A 77 -0.23 8.32 -1.28
C THR A 77 -1.46 8.64 -2.10
N VAL A 78 -2.66 8.40 -1.56
CA VAL A 78 -3.92 8.83 -2.18
C VAL A 78 -4.71 9.65 -1.18
N ASP A 79 -5.08 10.86 -1.58
CA ASP A 79 -5.97 11.74 -0.85
C ASP A 79 -6.98 12.42 -1.80
N ALA A 80 -7.74 13.38 -1.28
CA ALA A 80 -8.74 14.13 -2.05
C ALA A 80 -8.15 14.95 -3.22
N ALA A 81 -6.86 15.28 -3.20
CA ALA A 81 -6.18 15.96 -4.30
C ALA A 81 -5.72 15.00 -5.41
N GLY A 82 -5.68 13.70 -5.12
CA GLY A 82 -5.36 12.64 -6.07
C GLY A 82 -4.17 11.78 -5.65
N PRO A 83 -3.69 10.90 -6.55
CA PRO A 83 -2.56 10.02 -6.28
C PRO A 83 -1.22 10.77 -6.37
N ILE A 84 -0.33 10.51 -5.41
CA ILE A 84 1.06 10.99 -5.38
C ILE A 84 1.98 9.77 -5.34
N TRP A 85 2.77 9.60 -6.40
CA TRP A 85 3.79 8.55 -6.47
C TRP A 85 5.08 8.99 -5.80
N HIS A 86 5.67 8.08 -5.02
CA HIS A 86 6.95 8.31 -4.36
C HIS A 86 8.03 7.49 -5.03
N VAL A 87 9.16 8.13 -5.32
CA VAL A 87 10.34 7.44 -5.87
C VAL A 87 11.16 6.91 -4.69
N PRO A 88 11.48 5.60 -4.64
CA PRO A 88 12.39 5.07 -3.64
C PRO A 88 13.76 5.75 -3.79
N ALA A 89 14.38 6.14 -2.67
CA ALA A 89 15.72 6.71 -2.64
C ALA A 89 16.81 5.68 -2.98
#